data_AF-A0A2S6NDJ8-F1
#
_entry.id   AF-A0A2S6NDJ8-F1
#
_cell.length_a   1.000
_cell.length_b   1.000
_cell.length_c   1.000
_cell.angle_alpha   90.00
_cell.angle_beta   90.00
_cell.angle_gamma   90.00
#
_symmetry.space_group_name_H-M   'P 1'
#
loop_
_entity.id
_entity.type
_entity.pdbx_description
1 polymer ?
#
loop_
_entity_poly.entity_id
_entity_poly.type
_entity_poly.pdbx_seq_one_letter_code
_entity_poly.pdbx_strand_id
1 'polypeptide(L)'
;MNGAIIQVWFAQRLAPTLREGDVVIMDNLPAHKVAGVRVIIEKTGARLLYLPPYSPDLNPIEMMFAKLKALLRKAKERTVDELWRRIGVILADFSSLECSNFFRHDGYGSCEPGNALTA
;
A
#
# COMPACT_ATOMS: atom_id res chain seq x y z
N MET A 1 -9.81 -14.80 -2.64
CA MET A 1 -9.55 -14.40 -1.23
C MET A 1 -10.88 -13.96 -0.63
N ASN A 2 -11.24 -14.40 0.58
CA ASN A 2 -12.50 -14.02 1.23
C ASN A 2 -12.23 -13.02 2.38
N GLY A 3 -13.30 -12.42 2.93
CA GLY A 3 -13.15 -11.37 3.95
C GLY A 3 -12.47 -11.83 5.24
N ALA A 4 -12.65 -13.09 5.65
CA ALA A 4 -12.02 -13.63 6.84
C ALA A 4 -10.49 -13.71 6.69
N ILE A 5 -9.98 -14.14 5.54
CA ILE A 5 -8.53 -14.17 5.26
C ILE A 5 -7.95 -12.76 5.29
N ILE A 6 -8.67 -11.78 4.75
CA ILE A 6 -8.24 -10.37 4.76
C ILE A 6 -8.11 -9.89 6.21
N GLN A 7 -9.13 -10.07 7.05
CA GLN A 7 -9.05 -9.66 8.46
C GLN A 7 -7.86 -10.29 9.19
N VAL A 8 -7.64 -11.60 9.01
CA VAL A 8 -6.51 -12.31 9.63
C VAL A 8 -5.19 -11.72 9.16
N TRP A 9 -5.05 -11.45 7.86
CA TRP A 9 -3.83 -10.84 7.33
C TRP A 9 -3.60 -9.43 7.91
N PHE A 10 -4.63 -8.59 7.99
CA PHE A 10 -4.52 -7.27 8.60
C PHE A 10 -4.10 -7.36 10.08
N ALA A 11 -4.70 -8.25 10.86
CA ALA A 11 -4.39 -8.41 12.27
C ALA A 11 -2.98 -8.99 12.51
N GLN A 12 -2.56 -9.97 11.71
CA GLN A 12 -1.31 -10.71 11.96
C GLN A 12 -0.10 -10.15 11.22
N ARG A 13 -0.31 -9.43 10.12
CA ARG A 13 0.77 -8.97 9.23
C ARG A 13 0.90 -7.46 9.22
N LEU A 14 -0.19 -6.73 8.97
CA LEU A 14 -0.13 -5.27 8.86
C LEU A 14 -0.11 -4.57 10.21
N ALA A 15 -1.05 -4.87 11.10
CA ALA A 15 -1.18 -4.15 12.37
C ALA A 15 0.11 -4.14 13.22
N PRO A 16 0.90 -5.23 13.31
CA PRO A 16 2.17 -5.21 14.04
C PRO A 16 3.24 -4.28 13.48
N THR A 17 3.11 -3.81 12.23
CA THR A 17 4.06 -2.89 11.60
C THR A 17 3.66 -1.41 11.74
N LEU A 18 2.43 -1.14 12.18
CA LEU A 18 1.89 0.22 12.29
C LEU A 18 2.26 0.87 13.63
N ARG A 19 2.32 2.21 13.60
CA ARG A 19 2.57 3.07 14.76
C ARG A 19 1.50 4.14 14.86
N GLU A 20 1.42 4.76 16.03
CA GLU A 20 0.56 5.92 16.23
C GLU A 20 0.92 7.04 15.23
N GLY A 21 -0.11 7.60 14.60
CA GLY A 21 0.03 8.64 13.59
C GLY A 21 0.20 8.14 12.14
N ASP A 22 0.47 6.85 11.94
CA ASP A 22 0.53 6.25 10.59
C ASP A 22 -0.83 6.40 9.87
N VAL A 23 -0.76 6.45 8.54
CA VAL A 23 -1.94 6.50 7.67
C VAL A 23 -1.91 5.32 6.71
N VAL A 24 -2.91 4.46 6.81
CA VAL A 24 -3.15 3.37 5.87
C VAL A 24 -4.09 3.88 4.79
N ILE A 25 -3.59 3.95 3.56
CA ILE A 25 -4.37 4.31 2.37
C ILE A 25 -4.82 3.01 1.70
N MET A 26 -6.11 2.87 1.43
CA MET A 26 -6.68 1.71 0.78
C MET A 26 -7.54 2.12 -0.41
N ASP A 27 -7.50 1.33 -1.49
CA ASP A 27 -8.46 1.50 -2.58
C ASP A 27 -9.91 1.27 -2.09
N ASN A 28 -10.88 1.63 -2.93
CA ASN A 28 -12.30 1.60 -2.60
C ASN A 28 -13.01 0.25 -2.87
N LEU A 29 -12.27 -0.82 -3.16
CA LEU A 29 -12.79 -2.15 -3.50
C LEU A 29 -13.62 -2.72 -2.33
N PRO A 30 -14.79 -3.34 -2.58
CA PRO A 30 -15.62 -3.92 -1.51
C PRO A 30 -14.88 -4.89 -0.58
N ALA A 31 -13.88 -5.61 -1.11
CA ALA A 31 -13.04 -6.52 -0.33
C ALA A 31 -12.19 -5.82 0.76
N HIS A 32 -11.92 -4.53 0.61
CA HIS A 32 -11.20 -3.71 1.60
C HIS A 32 -12.11 -3.12 2.69
N LYS A 33 -13.42 -3.24 2.52
CA LYS A 33 -14.44 -2.74 3.45
C LYS A 33 -15.04 -3.84 4.32
N VAL A 34 -14.36 -4.97 4.41
CA VAL A 34 -14.77 -6.07 5.28
C VAL A 34 -14.82 -5.56 6.73
N ALA A 35 -15.87 -5.94 7.46
CA ALA A 35 -16.06 -5.55 8.86
C ALA A 35 -14.79 -5.79 9.68
N GLY A 36 -14.44 -4.91 10.60
CA GLY A 36 -13.30 -5.08 11.51
C GLY A 36 -11.92 -4.64 11.00
N VAL A 37 -11.70 -4.46 9.69
CA VAL A 37 -10.40 -3.96 9.16
C VAL A 37 -10.06 -2.59 9.75
N ARG A 38 -11.03 -1.65 9.75
CA ARG A 38 -10.86 -0.33 10.37
C ARG A 38 -10.48 -0.42 11.84
N VAL A 39 -11.18 -1.25 12.60
CA VAL A 39 -10.95 -1.42 14.05
C VAL A 39 -9.55 -1.97 14.31
N ILE A 40 -9.06 -2.91 13.49
CA ILE A 40 -7.72 -3.48 13.62
C ILE A 40 -6.65 -2.38 13.44
N ILE A 41 -6.80 -1.53 12.43
CA ILE A 41 -5.86 -0.44 12.14
C ILE A 41 -5.93 0.65 13.22
N GLU A 42 -7.12 1.12 13.56
CA GLU A 42 -7.28 2.23 14.52
C GLU A 42 -6.86 1.87 15.94
N LYS A 43 -6.90 0.57 16.31
CA LYS A 43 -6.34 0.07 17.58
C LYS A 43 -4.83 0.28 17.72
N THR A 44 -4.08 0.47 16.63
CA THR A 44 -2.64 0.77 16.69
C THR A 44 -2.36 2.27 16.83
N GLY A 45 -3.39 3.12 16.86
CA GLY A 45 -3.27 4.58 16.77
C GLY A 45 -3.06 5.11 15.34
N ALA A 46 -3.16 4.23 14.33
CA ALA A 46 -3.11 4.61 12.92
C ALA A 46 -4.49 5.04 12.40
N ARG A 47 -4.53 5.71 11.25
CA ARG A 47 -5.77 6.14 10.58
C ARG A 47 -5.97 5.37 9.28
N LEU A 48 -7.19 4.94 9.00
CA LEU A 48 -7.56 4.32 7.73
C LEU A 48 -8.29 5.33 6.81
N LEU A 49 -7.70 5.58 5.65
CA LEU A 49 -8.27 6.39 4.57
C LEU A 49 -8.61 5.51 3.36
N TYR A 50 -9.85 5.62 2.87
CA TYR A 50 -10.25 5.03 1.60
C TYR A 50 -10.16 6.06 0.49
N LEU A 51 -9.62 5.66 -0.65
CA LEU A 51 -9.61 6.48 -1.85
C LEU A 51 -11.04 6.67 -2.40
N PRO A 52 -11.33 7.79 -3.08
CA PRO A 52 -12.57 7.93 -3.84
C PRO A 52 -12.70 6.82 -4.92
N PRO A 53 -13.93 6.47 -5.34
CA PRO A 53 -14.12 5.55 -6.46
C PRO A 53 -13.39 6.05 -7.72
N TYR A 54 -12.74 5.12 -8.43
CA TYR A 54 -12.04 5.39 -9.69
C TYR A 54 -10.89 6.42 -9.60
N SER A 55 -10.21 6.48 -8.45
CA SER A 55 -9.02 7.34 -8.24
C SER A 55 -7.70 6.54 -8.16
N PRO A 56 -7.30 5.80 -9.22
CA PRO A 56 -6.03 5.08 -9.24
C PRO A 56 -4.81 6.02 -9.28
N ASP A 57 -5.01 7.27 -9.71
CA ASP A 57 -4.04 8.37 -9.69
C ASP A 57 -3.65 8.83 -8.28
N LEU A 58 -4.42 8.42 -7.27
CA LEU A 58 -4.14 8.67 -5.85
C LEU A 58 -3.61 7.41 -5.14
N ASN A 59 -3.20 6.37 -5.88
CA ASN A 59 -2.77 5.10 -5.30
C ASN A 59 -1.29 4.78 -5.59
N PRO A 60 -0.36 5.10 -4.67
CA PRO A 60 1.09 4.99 -4.91
C PRO A 60 1.58 3.59 -5.27
N ILE A 61 0.81 2.56 -4.89
CA ILE A 61 1.15 1.17 -5.20
C ILE A 61 1.06 0.88 -6.71
N GLU A 62 0.28 1.65 -7.48
CA GLU A 62 0.12 1.43 -8.93
C GLU A 62 1.44 1.64 -9.67
N MET A 63 2.19 2.69 -9.33
CA MET A 63 3.52 2.94 -9.90
C MET A 63 4.52 1.85 -9.52
N MET A 64 4.52 1.44 -8.25
CA MET A 64 5.38 0.35 -7.76
C MET A 64 5.07 -0.95 -8.53
N PHE A 65 3.79 -1.29 -8.70
CA PHE A 65 3.38 -2.46 -9.45
C PHE A 65 3.70 -2.35 -10.94
N ALA A 66 3.60 -1.17 -11.55
CA ALA A 66 4.02 -0.98 -12.94
C ALA A 66 5.51 -1.32 -13.13
N LYS A 67 6.38 -0.81 -12.25
CA LYS A 67 7.82 -1.13 -12.24
C LYS A 67 8.07 -2.61 -11.98
N LEU A 68 7.46 -3.20 -10.94
CA LEU A 68 7.60 -4.62 -10.61
C LEU A 68 7.21 -5.50 -11.80
N LYS A 69 6.05 -5.25 -12.43
CA LYS A 69 5.60 -5.99 -13.61
C LYS A 69 6.58 -5.88 -14.78
N ALA A 70 7.15 -4.70 -15.03
CA ALA A 70 8.14 -4.52 -16.08
C ALA A 70 9.40 -5.35 -15.84
N LEU A 71 9.91 -5.37 -14.60
CA LEU A 71 11.08 -6.16 -14.22
C LEU A 71 10.81 -7.67 -14.30
N LEU A 72 9.64 -8.13 -13.86
CA LEU A 72 9.24 -9.54 -13.96
C LEU A 72 9.09 -10.00 -15.42
N ARG A 73 8.51 -9.18 -16.30
CA ARG A 73 8.43 -9.47 -17.74
C ARG A 73 9.80 -9.57 -18.38
N LYS A 74 10.76 -8.75 -17.92
CA LYS A 74 12.16 -8.81 -18.37
C LYS A 74 12.86 -10.10 -17.90
N ALA A 75 12.57 -10.55 -16.67
CA ALA A 75 13.16 -11.76 -16.09
C ALA A 75 12.70 -13.06 -16.78
N LYS A 76 11.46 -13.10 -17.29
CA LYS A 76 10.91 -14.24 -18.07
C LYS A 76 10.95 -15.60 -17.36
N GLU A 77 10.84 -15.60 -16.03
CA GLU A 77 10.78 -16.83 -15.22
C GLU A 77 9.61 -17.72 -15.70
N ARG A 78 9.81 -19.04 -15.73
CA ARG A 78 8.86 -19.98 -16.35
C ARG A 78 8.17 -20.91 -15.35
N THR A 79 8.61 -20.89 -14.11
CA THR A 79 7.99 -21.62 -13.01
C THR A 79 7.49 -20.67 -11.93
N VAL A 80 6.52 -21.14 -11.15
CA VAL A 80 5.97 -20.39 -10.00
C VAL A 80 7.06 -20.16 -8.94
N ASP A 81 7.91 -21.15 -8.68
CA ASP A 81 8.97 -21.05 -7.67
C ASP A 81 10.06 -20.05 -8.07
N GLU A 82 10.45 -20.02 -9.34
CA GLU A 82 11.37 -19.01 -9.87
C GLU A 82 10.75 -17.62 -9.81
N LEU A 83 9.47 -17.49 -10.17
CA LEU A 83 8.74 -16.24 -10.09
C LEU A 83 8.71 -15.71 -8.64
N TRP A 84 8.40 -16.56 -7.66
CA TRP A 84 8.39 -16.18 -6.24
C TRP A 84 9.75 -15.71 -5.75
N ARG A 85 10.82 -16.46 -6.06
CA ARG A 85 12.20 -16.04 -5.72
C ARG A 85 12.55 -14.71 -6.38
N ARG A 86 12.16 -14.53 -7.65
CA ARG A 86 12.43 -13.30 -8.40
C ARG A 86 11.71 -12.09 -7.82
N ILE A 87 10.45 -12.25 -7.40
CA ILE A 87 9.70 -11.19 -6.71
C ILE A 87 10.45 -10.75 -5.46
N GLY A 88 10.93 -11.70 -4.64
CA GLY A 88 11.70 -11.38 -3.43
C GLY A 88 12.96 -10.57 -3.71
N VAL A 89 13.74 -10.97 -4.74
CA VAL A 89 14.95 -10.24 -5.17
C VAL A 89 14.60 -8.83 -5.63
N ILE A 90 13.60 -8.68 -6.50
CA ILE A 90 13.22 -7.37 -7.04
C ILE A 90 12.70 -6.44 -5.93
N LEU A 91 11.90 -6.96 -4.99
CA LEU A 91 11.36 -6.15 -3.89
C LEU A 91 12.47 -5.63 -2.96
N ALA A 92 13.57 -6.36 -2.80
CA ALA A 92 14.72 -5.91 -2.02
C ALA A 92 15.46 -4.71 -2.65
N ASP A 93 15.28 -4.48 -3.96
CA ASP A 93 15.92 -3.38 -4.69
C ASP A 93 15.14 -2.05 -4.61
N PHE A 94 13.92 -2.05 -4.06
CA PHE A 94 13.15 -0.81 -3.87
C PHE A 94 13.66 -0.04 -2.66
N SER A 95 14.32 1.09 -2.92
CA SER A 95 14.79 1.98 -1.86
C SER A 95 13.66 2.78 -1.20
N SER A 96 13.86 3.21 0.04
CA SER A 96 12.92 4.10 0.74
C SER A 96 12.71 5.43 -0.01
N LEU A 97 13.76 5.98 -0.63
CA LEU A 97 13.68 7.18 -1.45
C LEU A 97 12.78 6.97 -2.67
N GLU A 98 12.94 5.84 -3.36
CA GLU A 98 12.08 5.51 -4.50
C GLU A 98 10.61 5.35 -4.06
N CYS A 99 10.35 4.64 -2.97
CA CYS A 99 9.01 4.53 -2.41
C CYS A 99 8.41 5.91 -2.09
N SER A 100 9.18 6.80 -1.45
CA SER A 100 8.75 8.17 -1.16
C SER A 100 8.42 8.97 -2.44
N ASN A 101 9.12 8.73 -3.54
CA ASN A 101 8.82 9.37 -4.81
C ASN A 101 7.48 8.92 -5.40
N PHE A 102 7.06 7.65 -5.21
CA PHE A 102 5.70 7.21 -5.60
C PHE A 102 4.63 7.97 -4.83
N PHE A 103 4.80 8.11 -3.51
CA PHE A 103 3.87 8.91 -2.69
C PHE A 103 3.84 10.38 -3.13
N ARG A 104 5.00 10.99 -3.43
CA ARG A 104 5.06 12.38 -3.90
C ARG A 104 4.38 12.56 -5.25
N HIS A 105 4.55 11.62 -6.17
CA HIS A 105 3.90 11.64 -7.48
C HIS A 105 2.38 11.73 -7.37
N ASP A 106 1.80 11.01 -6.41
CA ASP A 106 0.35 10.95 -6.19
C ASP A 106 -0.16 12.03 -5.20
N GLY A 107 0.67 13.03 -4.88
CA GLY A 107 0.27 14.20 -4.09
C GLY A 107 0.46 14.10 -2.58
N TYR A 108 1.06 13.03 -2.05
CA TYR A 108 1.28 12.85 -0.60
C TYR A 108 2.57 13.50 -0.07
N GLY A 109 3.27 14.30 -0.88
CA GLY A 109 4.60 14.84 -0.58
C GLY A 109 4.66 16.32 -0.21
N SER A 110 3.54 17.05 -0.20
CA SER A 110 3.50 18.49 0.11
C SER A 110 3.04 18.74 1.54
N CYS A 111 3.94 18.56 2.51
CA CYS A 111 3.89 19.32 3.76
C CYS A 111 4.75 20.57 3.56
N GLU A 112 4.16 21.67 3.10
CA GLU A 112 4.68 22.97 3.50
C GLU A 112 4.25 23.18 4.95
N PRO A 113 5.17 23.37 5.91
CA PRO A 113 4.79 23.82 7.24
C PRO A 113 4.35 25.29 7.12
N GLY A 114 3.07 25.52 6.81
CA GLY A 114 2.60 26.89 6.61
C GLY A 114 1.12 27.12 6.28
N ASN A 115 0.29 26.11 5.98
CA ASN A 115 -1.13 26.38 5.72
C ASN A 115 -2.06 25.43 6.48
N ALA A 116 -2.10 25.64 7.79
CA ALA A 116 -3.21 25.21 8.61
C ALA A 116 -4.43 26.11 8.29
N LEU A 117 -5.57 25.48 8.01
CA LEU A 117 -6.92 26.00 8.25
C LEU A 117 -7.30 27.33 7.57
N THR A 118 -8.01 27.25 6.45
CA THR A 118 -9.16 28.12 6.15
C THR A 118 -9.95 27.58 4.96
N ALA A 119 -10.98 26.79 5.26
CA ALA A 119 -12.24 26.70 4.52
C ALA A 119 -13.28 26.07 5.46
#